data_AF-A0A1I4ENG7-F1
#
_entry.id   AF-A0A1I4ENG7-F1
#
_cell.length_a   1.000
_cell.length_b   1.000
_cell.length_c   1.000
_cell.angle_alpha   90.00
_cell.angle_beta   90.00
_cell.angle_gamma   90.00
#
_symmetry.space_group_name_H-M   'P 1'
#
loop_
_entity.id
_entity.type
_entity.pdbx_description
1 polymer ?
#
loop_
_entity_poly.entity_id
_entity_poly.type
_entity_poly.pdbx_seq_one_letter_code
_entity_poly.pdbx_strand_id
1 'polypeptide(L)'
;MPSERRWIILAQDGRHVTMGRAAPPSEAEVEAAAAALVAQGLAGWLATLDGNYWSRRRVVLAPVQMLGDGATLDWPAAIIAFEAARQRALRPL
;
A
#
# COMPACT_ATOMS: atom_id res chain seq x y z
N MET A 1 18.86 -9.31 11.25
CA MET A 1 17.39 -9.38 11.44
C MET A 1 16.76 -9.28 10.07
N PRO A 2 15.98 -10.26 9.59
CA PRO A 2 15.29 -10.11 8.33
C PRO A 2 14.41 -8.85 8.42
N SER A 3 14.54 -7.96 7.45
CA SER A 3 13.67 -6.81 7.28
C SER A 3 12.24 -7.32 7.22
N GLU A 4 11.35 -6.81 8.07
CA GLU A 4 9.94 -7.19 7.98
C GLU A 4 9.39 -6.74 6.62
N ARG A 5 8.92 -7.70 5.81
CA ARG A 5 8.21 -7.44 4.55
C ARG A 5 6.71 -7.60 4.77
N ARG A 6 5.92 -6.71 4.17
CA ARG A 6 4.46 -6.81 4.14
C ARG A 6 3.95 -6.66 2.72
N TRP A 7 2.85 -7.32 2.43
CA TRP A 7 2.06 -7.10 1.23
C TRP A 7 0.95 -6.13 1.58
N ILE A 8 0.81 -5.06 0.80
CA ILE A 8 -0.20 -4.05 1.00
C ILE A 8 -0.94 -3.78 -0.29
N ILE A 9 -2.19 -3.36 -0.17
CA ILE A 9 -2.87 -2.60 -1.20
C ILE A 9 -2.63 -1.14 -0.87
N LEU A 10 -2.07 -0.38 -1.81
CA LEU A 10 -1.89 1.06 -1.72
C LEU A 10 -2.85 1.75 -2.70
N ALA A 11 -3.78 2.53 -2.19
CA ALA A 11 -4.65 3.37 -3.02
C ALA A 11 -3.89 4.61 -3.52
N GLN A 12 -4.33 5.18 -4.64
CA GLN A 12 -3.78 6.41 -5.23
C GLN A 12 -3.75 7.62 -4.29
N ASP A 13 -4.60 7.64 -3.27
CA ASP A 13 -4.68 8.70 -2.26
C ASP A 13 -3.81 8.45 -1.01
N GLY A 14 -3.00 7.39 -1.01
CA GLY A 14 -2.12 7.02 0.09
C GLY A 14 -2.76 6.17 1.18
N ARG A 15 -4.08 5.89 1.12
CA ARG A 15 -4.69 4.88 2.00
C ARG A 15 -4.14 3.50 1.68
N HIS A 16 -4.04 2.65 2.69
CA HIS A 16 -3.53 1.29 2.50
C HIS A 16 -4.19 0.28 3.42
N VAL A 17 -4.17 -0.98 2.98
CA VAL A 17 -4.53 -2.15 3.80
C VAL A 17 -3.42 -3.19 3.72
N THR A 18 -3.15 -3.89 4.82
CA THR A 18 -2.17 -4.98 4.85
C THR A 18 -2.84 -6.29 4.45
N MET A 19 -2.33 -6.95 3.42
CA MET A 19 -2.78 -8.26 2.94
C MET A 19 -2.09 -9.40 3.68
N GLY A 20 -0.84 -9.20 4.11
CA GLY A 20 -0.08 -10.25 4.79
C GLY A 20 1.38 -9.89 5.01
N ARG A 21 2.12 -10.76 5.71
CA ARG A 21 3.55 -10.57 6.04
C ARG A 21 4.47 -11.69 5.55
N ALA A 22 3.93 -12.88 5.32
CA ALA A 22 4.74 -14.07 5.04
C ALA A 22 4.76 -14.46 3.57
N ALA A 23 3.60 -14.46 2.91
CA ALA A 23 3.44 -14.90 1.52
C ALA A 23 2.77 -13.81 0.67
N PRO A 24 2.99 -13.82 -0.65
CA PRO A 24 2.19 -13.03 -1.58
C PRO A 24 0.70 -13.37 -1.43
N PRO A 25 -0.21 -12.37 -1.53
CA PRO A 25 -1.63 -12.67 -1.60
C PRO A 25 -1.95 -13.49 -2.85
N SER A 26 -2.94 -14.35 -2.73
CA SER A 26 -3.50 -15.09 -3.86
C SER A 26 -4.16 -14.15 -4.87
N GLU A 27 -4.28 -14.61 -6.12
CA GLU A 27 -4.94 -13.85 -7.18
C GLU A 27 -6.37 -13.44 -6.79
N ALA A 28 -7.14 -14.35 -6.18
CA ALA A 28 -8.49 -14.05 -5.70
C ALA A 28 -8.52 -12.94 -4.63
N GLU A 29 -7.54 -12.88 -3.73
CA GLU A 29 -7.41 -11.81 -2.74
C GLU A 29 -7.06 -10.46 -3.40
N VAL A 30 -6.22 -10.49 -4.43
CA VAL A 30 -5.85 -9.30 -5.22
C VAL A 30 -7.03 -8.78 -6.02
N GLU A 31 -7.79 -9.67 -6.67
CA GLU A 31 -9.01 -9.32 -7.40
C GLU A 31 -10.08 -8.74 -6.48
N ALA A 32 -10.31 -9.35 -5.32
CA ALA A 32 -11.25 -8.83 -4.32
C ALA A 32 -10.85 -7.43 -3.84
N ALA A 33 -9.55 -7.21 -3.60
CA ALA A 33 -9.03 -5.89 -3.25
C ALA A 33 -9.17 -4.86 -4.38
N ALA A 34 -8.93 -5.26 -5.64
CA ALA A 34 -9.12 -4.42 -6.80
C ALA A 34 -10.58 -4.02 -6.97
N ALA A 35 -11.51 -4.97 -6.85
CA ALA A 35 -12.95 -4.71 -6.88
C ALA A 35 -13.38 -3.75 -5.76
N ALA A 36 -12.82 -3.90 -4.56
CA ALA A 36 -13.10 -3.00 -3.43
C ALA A 36 -12.55 -1.58 -3.63
N LEU A 37 -11.41 -1.42 -4.33
CA LEU A 37 -10.90 -0.11 -4.74
C LEU A 37 -11.85 0.54 -5.76
N VAL A 38 -12.22 -0.20 -6.81
CA VAL A 38 -13.11 0.30 -7.87
C VAL A 38 -14.48 0.68 -7.31
N ALA A 39 -15.04 -0.10 -6.39
CA ALA A 39 -16.30 0.21 -5.71
C ALA A 39 -16.25 1.52 -4.90
N GLN A 40 -15.05 1.95 -4.49
CA GLN A 40 -14.81 3.24 -3.82
C GLN A 40 -14.45 4.37 -4.81
N GLY A 41 -14.49 4.12 -6.12
CA GLY A 41 -14.03 5.07 -7.13
C GLY A 41 -12.52 5.31 -7.08
N LEU A 42 -11.75 4.34 -6.59
CA LEU A 42 -10.30 4.41 -6.47
C LEU A 42 -9.62 3.41 -7.41
N ALA A 43 -8.36 3.70 -7.68
CA ALA A 43 -7.39 2.77 -8.22
C ALA A 43 -6.13 2.80 -7.34
N GLY A 44 -5.21 1.86 -7.57
CA GLY A 44 -4.04 1.71 -6.73
C GLY A 44 -3.10 0.61 -7.18
N TRP A 45 -2.37 0.04 -6.23
CA TRP A 45 -1.38 -0.99 -6.47
C TRP A 45 -1.45 -2.07 -5.39
N LEU A 46 -1.19 -3.30 -5.79
CA LEU A 46 -0.51 -4.25 -4.92
C LEU A 46 0.95 -3.83 -4.80
N ALA A 47 1.46 -3.72 -3.58
CA ALA A 47 2.83 -3.30 -3.31
C ALA A 47 3.46 -4.09 -2.15
N THR A 48 4.78 -4.16 -2.13
CA THR A 48 5.52 -4.62 -0.94
C THR A 48 5.94 -3.42 -0.10
N LEU A 49 5.86 -3.59 1.22
CA LEU A 49 6.39 -2.66 2.21
C LEU A 49 7.50 -3.36 2.98
N ASP A 50 8.72 -2.86 2.83
CA ASP A 50 9.89 -3.33 3.56
C ASP A 50 10.27 -2.34 4.67
N GLY A 51 10.37 -2.85 5.89
CA GLY A 51 10.73 -2.09 7.08
C GLY A 51 9.63 -2.05 8.13
N ASN A 52 9.97 -1.50 9.30
CA ASN A 52 9.03 -1.45 10.42
C ASN A 52 8.02 -0.31 10.23
N TYR A 53 6.77 -0.67 9.92
CA TYR A 53 5.66 0.28 9.75
C TYR A 53 5.46 1.23 10.95
N TRP A 54 5.77 0.83 12.18
CA TRP A 54 5.60 1.68 13.36
C TRP A 54 6.86 2.45 13.76
N SER A 55 7.95 2.27 13.04
CA SER A 55 9.19 3.02 13.29
C SER A 55 9.13 4.41 12.67
N ARG A 56 9.81 5.40 13.26
CA ARG A 56 10.03 6.69 12.59
C ARG A 56 10.94 6.62 11.37
N ARG A 57 11.64 5.49 11.17
CA ARG A 57 12.45 5.24 9.97
C ARG A 57 11.55 5.15 8.73
N ARG A 58 12.14 5.47 7.57
CA ARG A 58 11.49 5.26 6.27
C ARG A 58 11.26 3.77 6.04
N VAL A 59 10.16 3.47 5.36
CA VAL A 59 9.89 2.16 4.78
C VAL A 59 10.15 2.23 3.29
N VAL A 60 10.46 1.11 2.66
CA VAL A 60 10.61 1.02 1.20
C VAL A 60 9.33 0.43 0.65
N LEU A 61 8.70 1.15 -0.29
CA LEU A 61 7.55 0.67 -1.04
C LEU A 61 7.98 0.31 -2.46
N ALA A 62 7.56 -0.86 -2.94
CA ALA A 62 7.76 -1.28 -4.32
C ALA A 62 6.42 -1.68 -4.94
N PRO A 63 6.03 -1.11 -6.09
CA PRO A 63 4.81 -1.50 -6.77
C PRO A 63 5.01 -2.88 -7.40
N VAL A 64 4.02 -3.75 -7.27
CA VAL A 64 4.03 -5.10 -7.86
C VAL A 64 3.03 -5.19 -9.02
N GLN A 65 1.81 -4.69 -8.82
CA GLN A 65 0.75 -4.75 -9.82
C GLN A 65 -0.19 -3.55 -9.65
N MET A 66 -0.62 -2.93 -10.75
CA MET A 66 -1.67 -1.90 -10.75
C MET A 66 -3.05 -2.53 -10.61
N LEU A 67 -3.93 -1.89 -9.86
CA LEU A 67 -5.30 -2.33 -9.58
C LEU A 67 -6.30 -1.23 -9.93
N GLY A 68 -7.32 -1.59 -10.71
CA GLY A 68 -8.38 -0.69 -11.18
C GLY A 68 -8.04 0.03 -12.49
N ASP A 69 -9.09 0.52 -13.16
CA ASP A 69 -9.04 1.04 -14.54
C ASP A 69 -8.76 2.56 -14.61
N GLY A 70 -8.10 3.11 -13.59
CA GLY A 70 -7.88 4.55 -13.43
C GLY A 70 -6.83 5.12 -14.39
N ALA A 71 -7.08 6.36 -14.86
CA ALA A 71 -6.11 7.19 -15.58
C ALA A 71 -4.74 7.25 -14.88
N THR A 72 -3.69 7.55 -15.66
CA THR A 72 -2.26 7.60 -15.30
C THR A 72 -2.00 7.69 -13.79
N LEU A 73 -1.87 6.52 -13.14
CA LEU A 73 -1.61 6.49 -11.71
C LEU A 73 -0.22 7.05 -11.41
N ASP A 74 -0.14 7.98 -10.47
CA ASP A 74 1.11 8.59 -10.03
C ASP A 74 1.62 7.88 -8.76
N TRP A 75 2.50 6.90 -8.98
CA TRP A 75 3.12 6.14 -7.90
C TRP A 75 3.91 7.02 -6.91
N PRO A 76 4.78 7.95 -7.35
CA PRO A 76 5.40 8.93 -6.45
C PRO A 76 4.40 9.70 -5.57
N ALA A 77 3.29 10.18 -6.13
CA ALA A 77 2.28 10.91 -5.36
C ALA A 77 1.62 10.02 -4.29
N ALA A 78 1.31 8.77 -4.61
CA ALA A 78 0.74 7.82 -3.66
C ALA A 78 1.69 7.49 -2.50
N ILE A 79 3.00 7.37 -2.76
CA ILE A 79 4.02 7.19 -1.70
C ILE A 79 4.04 8.41 -0.78
N ILE A 80 4.04 9.63 -1.32
CA ILE A 80 4.06 10.86 -0.52
C ILE A 80 2.83 10.92 0.39
N ALA A 81 1.64 10.63 -0.15
CA ALA A 81 0.40 10.61 0.60
C ALA A 81 0.41 9.52 1.70
N PHE A 82 0.91 8.32 1.39
CA PHE A 82 1.10 7.25 2.36
C PHE A 82 2.04 7.65 3.49
N GLU A 83 3.20 8.21 3.17
CA GLU A 83 4.19 8.64 4.17
C GLU A 83 3.60 9.74 5.06
N ALA A 84 2.87 10.69 4.49
CA ALA A 84 2.19 11.74 5.25
C ALA A 84 1.15 11.16 6.22
N ALA A 85 0.31 10.23 5.77
CA ALA A 85 -0.68 9.55 6.62
C ALA A 85 -0.01 8.75 7.75
N ARG A 86 1.05 8.01 7.42
CA ARG A 86 1.82 7.24 8.39
C ARG A 86 2.52 8.13 9.42
N GLN A 87 3.14 9.23 9.01
CA GLN A 87 3.77 10.18 9.93
C GLN A 87 2.76 10.84 10.87
N ARG A 88 1.54 11.12 10.39
CA ARG A 88 0.45 11.60 11.25
C ARG A 88 0.09 10.57 12.32
N ALA A 89 -0.02 9.29 11.95
CA ALA A 89 -0.31 8.20 12.88
C ALA A 89 0.80 7.94 13.91
N LEU A 90 2.05 8.34 13.62
CA LEU A 90 3.20 8.18 14.51
C LEU A 90 3.43 9.35 15.48
N ARG A 91 2.66 10.45 15.36
CA ARG A 91 2.76 11.57 16.30
C ARG A 91 2.05 11.21 17.61
N PRO A 92 2.68 11.44 18.78
CA PRO A 92 1.96 11.41 20.05
C PRO A 92 0.83 12.44 20.02
N LEU A 93 -0.32 12.10 20.59
CA LEU A 93 -1.42 13.03 20.86
C LEU A 93 -0.98 14.16 21.79
#